data_AF-A0A7Y3CLI1-F1
#
_entry.id   AF-A0A7Y3CLI1-F1
#
_cell.length_a   1.000
_cell.length_b   1.000
_cell.length_c   1.000
_cell.angle_alpha   90.00
_cell.angle_beta   90.00
_cell.angle_gamma   90.00
#
_symmetry.space_group_name_H-M   'P 1'
#
loop_
_entity.id
_entity.type
_entity.pdbx_description
1 polymer ?
#
loop_
_entity_poly.entity_id
_entity_poly.type
_entity_poly.pdbx_seq_one_letter_code
_entity_poly.pdbx_strand_id
1 'polypeptide(L)'
;SAAQLLRRMHRAGVVHNDLAKEPNLIVRDDGKAAFIDFQLAWHSNGRGRLFRIAAREDIRHLLKHKRTYCSNELTARERSILDNPSGLARLWMGLFKPLYLFITRRLFGWSDREGAGDRGQRS
;
A
#
# COMPACT_ATOMS: atom_id res chain seq x y z
N SER A 1 -13.67 -9.78 4.98
CA SER A 1 -13.34 -9.40 3.60
C SER A 1 -12.04 -8.61 3.53
N ALA A 2 -11.40 -8.53 2.35
CA ALA A 2 -10.15 -7.77 2.16
C ALA A 2 -10.27 -6.30 2.56
N ALA A 3 -11.41 -5.66 2.27
CA ALA A 3 -11.68 -4.29 2.68
C ALA A 3 -11.71 -4.09 4.21
N GLN A 4 -12.17 -5.09 4.96
CA GLN A 4 -12.14 -5.03 6.43
C GLN A 4 -10.70 -5.18 6.96
N LEU A 5 -9.90 -6.06 6.37
CA LEU A 5 -8.48 -6.19 6.71
C LEU A 5 -7.73 -4.89 6.43
N LEU A 6 -7.95 -4.29 5.27
CA LEU A 6 -7.33 -3.02 4.89
C LEU A 6 -7.68 -1.89 5.85
N ARG A 7 -8.96 -1.78 6.24
CA ARG A 7 -9.39 -0.80 7.25
C ARG A 7 -8.75 -1.05 8.62
N ARG A 8 -8.56 -2.31 9.04
CA ARG A 8 -7.87 -2.64 10.30
C ARG A 8 -6.42 -2.17 10.26
N MET A 9 -5.73 -2.44 9.16
CA MET A 9 -4.35 -2.02 8.93
C MET A 9 -4.22 -0.48 8.95
N HIS A 10 -5.09 0.23 8.24
CA HIS A 10 -5.12 1.70 8.25
C HIS A 10 -5.44 2.27 9.64
N ARG A 11 -6.31 1.60 10.43
CA ARG A 11 -6.57 2.00 11.82
C ARG A 11 -5.36 1.80 12.72
N ALA A 12 -4.57 0.77 12.48
CA ALA A 12 -3.31 0.50 13.16
C ALA A 12 -2.15 1.41 12.68
N GLY A 13 -2.41 2.36 11.78
CA GLY A 13 -1.39 3.30 11.31
C GLY A 13 -0.47 2.72 10.24
N VAL A 14 -0.86 1.65 9.57
CA VAL A 14 -0.08 0.99 8.51
C VAL A 14 -0.77 1.15 7.16
N VAL A 15 -0.05 1.59 6.13
CA VAL A 15 -0.43 1.55 4.70
C VAL A 15 0.50 0.60 3.94
N HIS A 16 0.00 -0.05 2.91
CA HIS A 16 0.74 -1.10 2.19
C HIS A 16 1.51 -0.57 0.99
N ASN A 17 0.97 0.44 0.29
CA ASN A 17 1.55 1.13 -0.88
C ASN A 17 1.83 0.25 -2.12
N ASP A 18 1.65 -1.06 -2.05
CA ASP A 18 1.90 -2.00 -3.16
C ASP A 18 0.74 -2.97 -3.41
N LEU A 19 -0.48 -2.61 -3.00
CA LEU A 19 -1.68 -3.41 -3.28
C LEU A 19 -2.12 -3.39 -4.74
N ALA A 20 -1.39 -2.68 -5.60
CA ALA A 20 -1.61 -2.67 -7.03
C ALA A 20 -1.36 -4.04 -7.66
N LYS A 21 -0.39 -4.79 -7.13
CA LYS A 21 -0.04 -6.13 -7.60
C LYS A 21 -1.03 -7.13 -7.07
N GLU A 22 -1.66 -7.87 -7.97
CA GLU A 22 -2.61 -8.93 -7.62
C GLU A 22 -2.01 -10.01 -6.69
N PRO A 23 -0.76 -10.48 -6.87
CA PRO A 23 -0.16 -11.46 -5.96
C PRO A 23 -0.09 -11.00 -4.50
N ASN A 24 -0.11 -9.68 -4.25
CA ASN A 24 -0.05 -9.13 -2.90
C ASN A 24 -1.36 -9.29 -2.13
N LEU A 25 -2.43 -9.79 -2.78
CA LEU A 25 -3.71 -10.13 -2.16
C LEU A 25 -3.99 -11.62 -2.38
N ILE A 26 -3.93 -12.40 -1.29
CA ILE A 26 -4.21 -13.83 -1.32
C ILE A 26 -5.45 -14.18 -0.50
N VAL A 27 -6.05 -15.32 -0.79
CA VAL A 27 -7.09 -15.93 0.02
C VAL A 27 -6.45 -17.11 0.76
N ARG A 28 -6.55 -17.11 2.08
CA ARG A 28 -6.08 -18.20 2.94
C ARG A 28 -7.04 -19.38 2.88
N ASP A 29 -6.59 -20.53 3.36
CA ASP A 29 -7.40 -21.77 3.42
C ASP A 29 -8.71 -21.61 4.21
N ASP A 30 -8.75 -20.64 5.15
CA ASP A 30 -9.95 -20.30 5.93
C ASP A 30 -10.91 -19.33 5.19
N GLY A 31 -10.70 -19.10 3.90
CA GLY A 31 -11.49 -18.20 3.06
C GLY A 31 -11.28 -16.71 3.34
N LYS A 32 -10.36 -16.34 4.24
CA LYS A 32 -10.09 -14.94 4.58
C LYS A 32 -9.00 -14.38 3.69
N ALA A 33 -9.17 -13.12 3.29
CA ALA A 33 -8.12 -12.37 2.60
C ALA A 33 -6.91 -12.12 3.52
N ALA A 34 -5.72 -12.17 2.93
CA ALA A 34 -4.48 -11.70 3.53
C ALA A 34 -3.70 -10.85 2.52
N PHE A 35 -2.92 -9.90 3.05
CA PHE A 35 -1.98 -9.13 2.27
C PHE A 35 -0.58 -9.66 2.51
N ILE A 36 0.25 -9.67 1.48
CA ILE A 36 1.65 -10.11 1.53
C ILE A 36 2.54 -9.05 0.87
N ASP A 37 3.85 -9.17 1.07
CA ASP A 37 4.85 -8.24 0.55
C ASP A 37 4.69 -6.80 1.08
N PHE A 38 5.15 -6.59 2.31
CA PHE A 38 5.12 -5.30 3.01
C PHE A 38 6.38 -4.47 2.79
N GLN A 39 7.20 -4.76 1.78
CA GLN A 39 8.48 -4.06 1.57
C GLN A 39 8.31 -2.55 1.36
N LEU A 40 7.19 -2.12 0.76
CA LEU A 40 6.86 -0.71 0.54
C LEU A 40 5.90 -0.14 1.59
N ALA A 41 5.56 -0.92 2.61
CA ALA A 41 4.62 -0.50 3.64
C ALA A 41 5.18 0.66 4.46
N TRP A 42 4.28 1.52 4.94
CA TRP A 42 4.64 2.64 5.78
C TRP A 42 3.79 2.66 7.05
N HIS A 43 4.45 2.73 8.20
CA HIS A 43 3.83 2.93 9.50
C HIS A 43 3.96 4.39 9.96
N SER A 44 2.88 4.94 10.51
CA SER A 44 2.85 6.29 11.07
C SER A 44 2.10 6.29 12.40
N ASN A 45 2.71 6.91 13.42
CA ASN A 45 2.10 7.11 14.75
C ASN A 45 0.84 8.01 14.69
N GLY A 46 0.64 8.74 13.58
CA GLY A 46 -0.53 9.58 13.35
C GLY A 46 -1.08 9.46 11.93
N ARG A 47 -2.39 9.66 11.76
CA ARG A 47 -3.08 9.57 10.45
C ARG A 47 -3.12 10.94 9.75
N GLY A 48 -1.94 11.53 9.59
CA GLY A 48 -1.72 12.83 8.94
C GLY A 48 -2.17 12.85 7.47
N ARG A 49 -2.06 14.01 6.81
CA ARG A 49 -2.50 14.19 5.40
C ARG A 49 -1.85 13.16 4.45
N LEU A 50 -0.55 12.93 4.64
CA LEU A 50 0.26 12.00 3.85
C LEU A 50 -0.27 10.56 3.97
N PHE A 51 -0.49 10.11 5.21
CA PHE A 51 -1.02 8.78 5.52
C PHE A 51 -2.39 8.58 4.89
N ARG A 52 -3.27 9.59 4.96
CA ARG A 52 -4.60 9.53 4.35
C ARG A 52 -4.55 9.44 2.82
N ILE A 53 -3.55 10.03 2.17
CA ILE A 53 -3.34 9.91 0.72
C ILE A 53 -2.90 8.49 0.37
N ALA A 54 -1.89 7.96 1.06
CA ALA A 54 -1.41 6.59 0.86
C ALA A 54 -2.52 5.55 1.12
N ALA A 55 -3.26 5.70 2.23
CA ALA A 55 -4.40 4.84 2.56
C ALA A 55 -5.53 4.92 1.50
N ARG A 56 -5.76 6.09 0.91
CA ARG A 56 -6.71 6.24 -0.19
C ARG A 56 -6.25 5.49 -1.44
N GLU A 57 -4.96 5.50 -1.73
CA GLU A 57 -4.41 4.79 -2.89
C GLU A 57 -4.47 3.27 -2.69
N ASP A 58 -4.16 2.76 -1.49
CA ASP A 58 -4.40 1.36 -1.12
C ASP A 58 -5.85 0.92 -1.39
N ILE A 59 -6.83 1.73 -0.95
CA ILE A 59 -8.26 1.47 -1.18
C ILE A 59 -8.56 1.44 -2.68
N ARG A 60 -8.02 2.41 -3.43
CA ARG A 60 -8.22 2.49 -4.88
C ARG A 60 -7.68 1.25 -5.59
N HIS A 61 -6.49 0.78 -5.21
CA HIS A 61 -5.92 -0.46 -5.76
C HIS A 61 -6.75 -1.68 -5.43
N LEU A 62 -7.24 -1.80 -4.19
CA LEU A 62 -8.15 -2.88 -3.82
C LEU A 62 -9.44 -2.86 -4.65
N LEU A 63 -9.99 -1.67 -4.92
CA LEU A 63 -11.20 -1.51 -5.73
C LEU A 63 -10.96 -1.79 -7.22
N LYS A 64 -9.74 -1.57 -7.74
CA LYS A 64 -9.39 -1.99 -9.10
C LYS A 64 -9.48 -3.50 -9.23
N HIS A 65 -8.95 -4.25 -8.26
CA HIS A 65 -9.10 -5.73 -8.23
C HIS A 65 -10.56 -6.14 -8.14
N LYS A 66 -11.33 -5.52 -7.24
CA LYS A 66 -12.78 -5.78 -7.16
C LYS A 66 -13.49 -5.52 -8.48
N ARG A 67 -13.11 -4.47 -9.23
CA ARG A 67 -13.68 -4.19 -10.56
C ARG A 67 -13.34 -5.24 -11.59
N THR A 68 -12.12 -5.77 -11.58
CA THR A 68 -11.70 -6.81 -12.51
C THR A 68 -12.46 -8.12 -12.26
N TYR A 69 -12.60 -8.54 -10.99
CA TYR A 69 -13.16 -9.85 -10.65
C TYR A 69 -14.66 -9.85 -10.33
N CYS A 70 -15.19 -8.72 -9.84
CA CYS A 70 -16.56 -8.61 -9.33
C CYS A 70 -17.18 -7.26 -9.72
N SER A 71 -17.11 -6.90 -11.01
CA SER A 71 -17.63 -5.62 -11.54
C SER A 71 -19.09 -5.31 -11.15
N ASN A 72 -19.92 -6.35 -11.11
CA ASN A 72 -21.35 -6.26 -10.78
C ASN A 72 -21.62 -5.92 -9.30
N GLU A 73 -20.68 -6.24 -8.41
CA GLU A 73 -20.79 -6.05 -6.95
C GLU A 73 -20.25 -4.69 -6.47
N LEU A 74 -19.85 -3.81 -7.40
CA LEU A 74 -19.40 -2.46 -7.04
C LEU A 74 -20.55 -1.57 -6.60
N THR A 75 -20.36 -0.88 -5.49
CA THR A 75 -21.29 0.16 -5.03
C THR A 75 -21.04 1.47 -5.79
N ALA A 76 -22.04 2.36 -5.82
CA ALA A 76 -21.90 3.69 -6.43
C ALA A 76 -20.73 4.50 -5.82
N ARG A 77 -20.52 4.36 -4.50
CA ARG A 77 -19.39 5.00 -3.80
C ARG A 77 -18.04 4.47 -4.26
N GLU A 78 -17.92 3.16 -4.46
CA GLU A 78 -16.67 2.54 -4.94
C GLU A 78 -16.37 2.95 -6.38
N ARG A 79 -17.39 3.05 -7.24
CA ARG A 79 -17.25 3.59 -8.60
C ARG A 79 -16.73 5.03 -8.57
N SER A 80 -17.35 5.92 -7.78
CA SER A 80 -16.87 7.30 -7.62
C SER A 80 -15.41 7.41 -7.15
N ILE A 81 -14.95 6.49 -6.27
CA ILE A 81 -13.54 6.44 -5.84
C ILE A 81 -12.62 6.04 -7.00
N LEU A 82 -13.05 5.12 -7.86
CA LEU A 82 -12.30 4.71 -9.06
C LEU A 82 -12.27 5.82 -10.13
N ASP A 83 -13.39 6.49 -10.34
CA ASP A 83 -13.56 7.52 -11.37
C ASP A 83 -12.86 8.84 -11.04
N ASN A 84 -12.49 9.04 -9.77
CA ASN A 84 -11.72 10.20 -9.33
C ASN A 84 -10.25 9.81 -9.04
N PRO A 85 -9.40 9.65 -10.07
CA PRO A 85 -7.95 9.49 -9.89
C PRO A 85 -7.42 10.71 -9.15
N SER A 86 -6.93 10.49 -7.93
CA SER A 86 -6.44 11.54 -7.05
C SER A 86 -5.29 12.31 -7.71
N GLY A 87 -5.60 13.42 -8.40
CA GLY A 87 -4.61 14.42 -8.82
C GLY A 87 -3.77 14.91 -7.63
N LEU A 88 -4.35 14.89 -6.43
CA LEU A 88 -3.70 15.11 -5.15
C LEU A 88 -2.56 14.12 -4.82
N ALA A 89 -2.64 12.85 -5.23
CA ALA A 89 -1.57 11.87 -4.98
C ALA A 89 -0.35 12.16 -5.86
N ARG A 90 -0.57 12.60 -7.12
CA ARG A 90 0.51 13.02 -8.03
C ARG A 90 1.22 14.28 -7.52
N LEU A 91 0.46 15.30 -7.11
CA LEU A 91 1.01 16.54 -6.55
C LEU A 91 1.79 16.26 -5.24
N TRP A 92 1.27 15.34 -4.44
CA TRP A 92 1.87 14.97 -3.16
C TRP A 92 3.16 14.16 -3.31
N MET A 93 3.19 13.16 -4.21
CA MET A 93 4.40 12.38 -4.48
C MET A 93 5.53 13.24 -5.05
N GLY A 94 5.22 14.29 -5.82
CA GLY A 94 6.22 15.24 -6.32
C GLY A 94 6.85 16.11 -5.24
N LEU A 95 6.09 16.49 -4.20
CA LEU A 95 6.54 17.42 -3.16
C LEU A 95 7.11 16.73 -1.91
N PHE A 96 6.53 15.60 -1.50
CA PHE A 96 6.86 14.97 -0.22
C PHE A 96 7.86 13.81 -0.31
N LYS A 97 7.99 13.13 -1.46
CA LYS A 97 8.91 11.99 -1.62
C LYS A 97 10.39 12.33 -1.31
N PRO A 98 10.97 13.44 -1.80
CA PRO A 98 12.35 13.79 -1.46
C PRO A 98 12.51 14.18 0.01
N LEU A 99 11.53 14.90 0.58
CA LEU A 99 11.53 15.30 1.99
C LEU A 99 11.39 14.09 2.92
N TYR A 100 10.57 13.11 2.54
CA TYR A 100 10.36 11.87 3.27
C TYR A 100 11.62 10.99 3.29
N LEU A 101 12.27 10.80 2.14
CA LEU A 101 13.55 10.07 2.07
C LEU A 101 14.65 10.79 2.86
N PHE A 102 14.67 12.13 2.84
CA PHE A 102 15.63 12.91 3.62
C PHE A 102 15.42 12.76 5.14
N ILE A 103 14.17 12.86 5.60
CA ILE A 103 13.82 12.72 7.02
C ILE A 103 14.08 11.29 7.51
N THR A 104 13.66 10.27 6.76
CA THR A 104 13.86 8.86 7.14
C THR A 104 15.34 8.46 7.13
N ARG A 105 16.14 8.95 6.17
CA ARG A 105 17.61 8.78 6.16
C ARG A 105 18.31 9.46 7.34
N ARG A 106 17.74 10.55 7.88
CA ARG A 106 18.38 11.36 8.93
C ARG A 106 17.93 10.99 10.36
N LEU A 107 16.70 10.49 10.54
CA LEU A 107 16.15 10.19 11.88
C LEU A 107 16.26 8.72 12.30
N PHE A 108 16.31 7.77 11.38
CA PHE A 108 16.24 6.35 11.74
C PHE A 108 17.54 5.57 11.63
N GLY A 109 18.64 6.16 11.17
CA GLY A 109 19.93 5.48 11.12
C GLY A 109 19.87 4.09 10.46
N TRP A 110 18.92 3.88 9.54
CA TRP A 110 18.81 2.63 8.79
C TRP A 110 19.97 2.60 7.81
N SER A 111 21.06 1.96 8.25
CA SER A 111 22.10 1.52 7.34
C SER A 111 21.49 0.42 6.48
N ASP A 112 21.45 0.68 5.18
CA ASP A 112 21.33 -0.34 4.16
C ASP A 112 22.48 -1.34 4.39
N ARG A 113 22.19 -2.45 5.09
CA ARG A 113 23.04 -3.62 5.17
C ARG A 113 22.17 -4.84 4.94
N GLU A 114 22.56 -5.55 3.89
CA GLU A 114 22.31 -6.96 3.61
C GLU A 114 20.90 -7.31 3.07
N GLY A 115 20.72 -8.01 1.95
CA GLY A 115 21.66 -8.84 1.21
C GLY A 115 21.44 -8.78 -0.30
N ALA A 116 22.41 -8.20 -1.00
CA ALA A 116 22.93 -8.86 -2.19
C ALA A 116 23.73 -10.06 -1.67
N GLY A 117 23.01 -11.17 -1.44
CA GLY A 117 23.64 -12.47 -1.22
C GLY A 117 24.49 -12.75 -2.45
N ASP A 118 25.79 -12.68 -2.24
CA ASP A 118 26.83 -13.13 -3.14
C ASP A 118 26.43 -14.51 -3.66
N ARG A 119 26.11 -14.56 -4.96
CA ARG A 119 25.72 -15.79 -5.64
C ARG A 119 26.97 -16.64 -5.79
N GLY A 120 27.16 -17.52 -4.81
CA GLY A 120 27.69 -18.87 -4.99
C GLY A 120 29.06 -18.99 -5.65
N GLN A 121 30.06 -19.32 -4.84
CA GLN A 121 31.12 -20.22 -5.29
C GLN A 121 30.51 -21.52 -5.85
N ARG A 122 31.11 -21.98 -6.96
CA ARG A 122 31.12 -23.28 -7.65
C ARG A 122 30.99 -22.96 -9.14
N SER A 123 31.97 -23.21 -10.00
CA SER A 123 33.04 -24.22 -10.02
C SER A 123 34.04 -23.85 -11.11
#